data_AF-A0A378QQT9-F1
#
_entry.id   AF-A0A378QQT9-F1
#
_cell.length_a   1.000
_cell.length_b   1.000
_cell.length_c   1.000
_cell.angle_alpha   90.00
_cell.angle_beta   90.00
_cell.angle_gamma   90.00
#
_symmetry.space_group_name_H-M   'P 1'
#
loop_
_entity.id
_entity.type
_entity.pdbx_description
1 polymer ?
#
loop_
_entity_poly.entity_id
_entity_poly.type
_entity_poly.pdbx_seq_one_letter_code
_entity_poly.pdbx_strand_id
1 'polypeptide(L)'
;MQTQALFDNIPQHIIAELNKATQSIYIAVAWFTRADFFEILIAKAKSGVRVQLIISNDRINKGDKVKINHDELNHYSDCQTYWIGDGKKDLMHNKFCVIDNSVVITGSFNWSMRAEKNNFENITISQDTMLAKAFYQQFYKIIDKPIPNNEIILPIAQIIKRLEILKNYVILEDLDDITRENQKLKQFESEQDIASIYGSIKSLQFSQAISLIDEFVKKYHTIAIYADADIMALKLEIRLLEHEINLYDSEKAELEKLLADFNHQHSMNLGDLISEILSLRKQLAKQQGDQNAYDEAKQDEQTFNEQLDKEKAKTHYELNADEQKRLKQAYRKASQICHPDRVNDEQKDMAMAVFNELRQAYEQNDLKTVERILDDLQKGIFKARSETVSQSDKLKLIKSQLSQKLDSLKAIIDEIKASQSHQVVSSIDDWQEYFDNQKMELIGQKDRLRELIKTRT
;
A
#
# COMPACT_ATOMS: atom_id res chain seq x y z
N MET A 1 -26.76 18.01 -11.47
CA MET A 1 -26.70 16.62 -11.96
C MET A 1 -27.80 15.84 -11.26
N GLN A 2 -28.65 15.15 -12.03
CA GLN A 2 -29.72 14.31 -11.50
C GLN A 2 -29.20 12.86 -11.46
N THR A 3 -29.07 12.32 -10.26
CA THR A 3 -28.67 10.93 -10.00
C THR A 3 -29.74 10.30 -9.12
N GLN A 4 -30.21 9.12 -9.51
CA GLN A 4 -31.30 8.43 -8.81
C GLN A 4 -30.95 6.96 -8.62
N ALA A 5 -31.05 6.48 -7.39
CA ALA A 5 -31.05 5.06 -7.07
C ALA A 5 -32.48 4.51 -7.15
N LEU A 6 -32.63 3.34 -7.77
CA LEU A 6 -33.90 2.68 -8.04
C LEU A 6 -33.80 1.21 -7.59
N PHE A 7 -34.84 0.76 -6.89
CA PHE A 7 -34.90 -0.57 -6.28
C PHE A 7 -36.09 -1.39 -6.79
N ASP A 8 -37.10 -0.73 -7.38
CA ASP A 8 -38.31 -1.34 -7.90
C ASP A 8 -38.52 -0.96 -9.37
N ASN A 9 -39.30 -1.77 -10.11
CA ASN A 9 -39.61 -1.53 -11.54
C ASN A 9 -38.38 -1.24 -12.40
N ILE A 10 -37.24 -1.86 -12.05
CA ILE A 10 -35.94 -1.66 -12.68
C ILE A 10 -36.03 -1.82 -14.21
N PRO A 11 -36.72 -2.84 -14.76
CA PRO A 11 -36.81 -2.99 -16.21
C PRO A 11 -37.47 -1.82 -16.93
N GLN A 12 -38.55 -1.26 -16.36
CA GLN A 12 -39.27 -0.13 -16.95
C GLN A 12 -38.38 1.12 -17.00
N HIS A 13 -37.57 1.35 -15.97
CA HIS A 13 -36.62 2.45 -15.96
C HIS A 13 -35.51 2.30 -17.00
N ILE A 14 -34.94 1.09 -17.15
CA ILE A 14 -33.92 0.81 -18.18
C ILE A 14 -34.52 1.00 -19.58
N ILE A 15 -35.72 0.46 -19.84
CA ILE A 15 -36.43 0.62 -21.12
C ILE A 15 -36.68 2.09 -21.44
N ALA A 16 -37.07 2.89 -20.45
CA ALA A 16 -37.33 4.32 -20.64
C ALA A 16 -36.06 5.07 -21.09
N GLU A 17 -34.91 4.79 -20.48
CA GLU A 17 -33.64 5.41 -20.86
C GLU A 17 -33.12 4.91 -22.22
N LEU A 18 -33.19 3.60 -22.49
CA LEU A 18 -32.79 3.04 -23.80
C LEU A 18 -33.60 3.67 -24.95
N ASN A 19 -34.90 3.92 -24.75
CA ASN A 19 -35.74 4.56 -25.74
C ASN A 19 -35.37 6.02 -26.03
N LYS A 20 -34.72 6.72 -25.08
CA LYS A 20 -34.26 8.10 -25.29
C LYS A 20 -32.97 8.19 -26.11
N ALA A 21 -32.21 7.11 -26.25
CA ALA A 21 -30.93 7.11 -26.96
C ALA A 21 -31.04 7.58 -28.41
N THR A 22 -30.13 8.45 -28.84
CA THR A 22 -30.12 9.07 -30.17
C THR A 22 -28.81 8.90 -30.94
N GLN A 23 -27.69 8.66 -30.25
CA GLN A 23 -26.36 8.59 -30.86
C GLN A 23 -25.68 7.25 -30.60
N SER A 24 -25.64 6.81 -29.33
CA SER A 24 -24.89 5.62 -28.96
C SER A 24 -25.38 4.94 -27.68
N ILE A 25 -25.16 3.63 -27.62
CA ILE A 25 -25.46 2.78 -26.46
C ILE A 25 -24.28 1.80 -26.29
N TYR A 26 -23.60 1.87 -25.14
CA TYR A 26 -22.49 1.00 -24.77
C TYR A 26 -22.87 0.19 -23.53
N ILE A 27 -22.98 -1.13 -23.65
CA ILE A 27 -23.48 -1.99 -22.58
C ILE A 27 -22.42 -3.00 -22.18
N ALA A 28 -22.16 -3.13 -20.88
CA ALA A 28 -21.37 -4.23 -20.34
C ALA A 28 -22.14 -4.91 -19.21
N VAL A 29 -22.71 -6.08 -19.50
CA VAL A 29 -23.52 -6.85 -18.55
C VAL A 29 -23.09 -8.31 -18.53
N ALA A 30 -22.94 -8.90 -17.34
CA ALA A 30 -22.51 -10.29 -17.22
C ALA A 30 -23.48 -11.26 -17.92
N TRP A 31 -24.77 -11.15 -17.58
CA TRP A 31 -25.82 -12.00 -18.15
C TRP A 31 -26.92 -11.17 -18.79
N PHE A 32 -27.22 -11.51 -20.05
CA PHE A 32 -28.25 -10.87 -20.87
C PHE A 32 -29.14 -11.95 -21.49
N THR A 33 -30.38 -12.07 -20.98
CA THR A 33 -31.37 -13.05 -21.46
C THR A 33 -32.79 -12.47 -21.62
N ARG A 34 -32.93 -11.15 -21.49
CA ARG A 34 -34.17 -10.38 -21.66
C ARG A 34 -34.42 -9.97 -23.12
N ALA A 35 -35.34 -10.64 -23.80
CA ALA A 35 -35.61 -10.37 -25.21
C ALA A 35 -36.17 -8.96 -25.46
N ASP A 36 -36.99 -8.45 -24.54
CA ASP A 36 -37.59 -7.11 -24.58
C ASP A 36 -36.53 -6.00 -24.63
N PHE A 37 -35.44 -6.11 -23.87
CA PHE A 37 -34.35 -5.14 -23.94
C PHE A 37 -33.59 -5.25 -25.27
N PHE A 38 -33.32 -6.47 -25.72
CA PHE A 38 -32.57 -6.70 -26.94
C PHE A 38 -33.33 -6.23 -28.19
N GLU A 39 -34.65 -6.40 -28.23
CA GLU A 39 -35.52 -5.86 -29.30
C GLU A 39 -35.40 -4.34 -29.43
N ILE A 40 -35.30 -3.61 -28.32
CA ILE A 40 -35.06 -2.15 -28.32
C ILE A 40 -33.69 -1.84 -28.90
N LEU A 41 -32.64 -2.57 -28.52
CA LEU A 41 -31.29 -2.37 -29.06
C LEU A 41 -31.24 -2.59 -30.57
N ILE A 42 -31.90 -3.62 -31.07
CA ILE A 42 -32.01 -3.90 -32.51
C ILE A 42 -32.78 -2.77 -33.21
N ALA A 43 -33.88 -2.28 -32.63
CA ALA A 43 -34.61 -1.14 -33.19
C ALA A 43 -33.74 0.13 -33.25
N LYS A 44 -32.93 0.38 -32.22
CA LYS A 44 -31.99 1.51 -32.17
C LYS A 44 -30.87 1.37 -33.20
N ALA A 45 -30.26 0.19 -33.31
CA ALA A 45 -29.26 -0.12 -34.33
C ALA A 45 -29.82 0.07 -35.75
N LYS A 46 -31.04 -0.39 -36.02
CA LYS A 46 -31.76 -0.15 -37.29
C LYS A 46 -31.95 1.33 -37.60
N SER A 47 -32.18 2.15 -36.58
CA SER A 47 -32.32 3.62 -36.72
C SER A 47 -30.99 4.37 -36.84
N GLY A 48 -29.85 3.67 -36.85
CA GLY A 48 -28.52 4.26 -36.98
C GLY A 48 -27.84 4.67 -35.67
N VAL A 49 -28.42 4.31 -34.52
CA VAL A 49 -27.78 4.48 -33.22
C VAL A 49 -26.69 3.44 -33.06
N ARG A 50 -25.48 3.86 -32.68
CA ARG A 50 -24.34 2.96 -32.44
C ARG A 50 -24.63 2.07 -31.23
N VAL A 51 -24.63 0.75 -31.36
CA VAL A 51 -24.84 -0.18 -30.23
C VAL A 51 -23.65 -1.12 -30.08
N GLN A 52 -22.93 -1.00 -28.96
CA GLN A 52 -21.77 -1.83 -28.64
C GLN A 52 -22.07 -2.61 -27.35
N LEU A 53 -22.04 -3.93 -27.44
CA LEU A 53 -22.49 -4.84 -26.38
C LEU A 53 -21.34 -5.73 -25.93
N ILE A 54 -21.04 -5.73 -24.63
CA ILE A 54 -20.15 -6.67 -23.96
C ILE A 54 -20.99 -7.58 -23.08
N ILE A 55 -20.85 -8.88 -23.29
CA ILE A 55 -21.48 -9.91 -22.47
C ILE A 55 -20.47 -10.99 -22.10
N SER A 56 -20.69 -11.65 -20.96
CA SER A 56 -19.82 -12.76 -20.59
C SER A 56 -20.05 -13.95 -21.52
N ASN A 57 -18.97 -14.62 -21.90
CA ASN A 57 -18.94 -15.90 -22.61
C ASN A 57 -19.41 -17.06 -21.73
N ASP A 58 -20.57 -16.91 -21.09
CA ASP A 58 -21.13 -17.84 -20.12
C ASP A 58 -22.22 -18.72 -20.77
N ARG A 59 -22.36 -19.96 -20.27
CA ARG A 59 -23.45 -20.87 -20.66
C ARG A 59 -24.84 -20.26 -20.40
N ILE A 60 -24.98 -19.37 -19.42
CA ILE A 60 -26.23 -18.66 -19.14
C ILE A 60 -26.68 -17.82 -20.33
N ASN A 61 -25.75 -17.22 -21.08
CA ASN A 61 -26.04 -16.40 -22.27
C ASN A 61 -26.17 -17.24 -23.56
N LYS A 62 -25.80 -18.53 -23.51
CA LYS A 62 -25.77 -19.45 -24.66
C LYS A 62 -26.71 -20.65 -24.54
N GLY A 63 -27.43 -20.78 -23.43
CA GLY A 63 -28.25 -21.96 -23.16
C GLY A 63 -29.50 -22.01 -24.05
N ASP A 64 -30.02 -23.21 -24.29
CA ASP A 64 -31.15 -23.49 -25.20
C ASP A 64 -32.44 -22.70 -24.89
N LYS A 65 -32.55 -22.14 -23.67
CA LYS A 65 -33.69 -21.33 -23.23
C LYS A 65 -33.54 -19.84 -23.55
N VAL A 66 -32.36 -19.39 -23.99
CA VAL A 66 -32.11 -18.00 -24.40
C VAL A 66 -32.66 -17.81 -25.81
N LYS A 67 -33.66 -16.95 -25.96
CA LYS A 67 -34.32 -16.64 -27.24
C LYS A 67 -33.69 -15.46 -27.98
N ILE A 68 -32.44 -15.14 -27.66
CA ILE A 68 -31.74 -13.96 -28.16
C ILE A 68 -30.51 -14.42 -28.93
N ASN A 69 -30.36 -13.95 -30.16
CA ASN A 69 -29.10 -14.02 -30.88
C ASN A 69 -28.35 -12.70 -30.72
N HIS A 70 -27.49 -12.59 -29.71
CA HIS A 70 -26.77 -11.34 -29.43
C HIS A 70 -25.89 -10.86 -30.59
N ASP A 71 -25.38 -11.80 -31.40
CA ASP A 71 -24.56 -11.48 -32.57
C ASP A 71 -25.39 -10.91 -33.74
N GLU A 72 -26.71 -10.86 -33.64
CA GLU A 72 -27.57 -10.14 -34.60
C GLU A 72 -27.18 -8.67 -34.72
N LEU A 73 -26.73 -8.04 -33.62
CA LEU A 73 -26.25 -6.65 -33.60
C LEU A 73 -25.11 -6.40 -34.60
N ASN A 74 -24.28 -7.41 -34.88
CA ASN A 74 -23.12 -7.28 -35.77
C ASN A 74 -23.51 -7.03 -37.24
N HIS A 75 -24.79 -7.19 -37.60
CA HIS A 75 -25.29 -6.93 -38.95
C HIS A 75 -25.55 -5.44 -39.22
N TYR A 76 -25.57 -4.60 -38.18
CA TYR A 76 -25.81 -3.16 -38.32
C TYR A 76 -24.49 -2.39 -38.30
N SER A 77 -24.44 -1.31 -39.09
CA SER A 77 -23.23 -0.50 -39.18
C SER A 77 -22.86 0.07 -37.81
N ASP A 78 -21.57 0.01 -37.48
CA ASP A 78 -21.01 0.51 -36.23
C ASP A 78 -21.59 -0.15 -34.96
N CYS A 79 -22.20 -1.33 -35.10
CA CYS A 79 -22.72 -2.12 -33.99
C CYS A 79 -21.92 -3.41 -33.82
N GLN A 80 -21.67 -3.82 -32.58
CA GLN A 80 -20.85 -5.01 -32.31
C GLN A 80 -21.17 -5.63 -30.96
N THR A 81 -21.18 -6.95 -30.92
CA THR A 81 -21.22 -7.79 -29.72
C THR A 81 -19.83 -8.37 -29.44
N TYR A 82 -19.42 -8.32 -28.18
CA TYR A 82 -18.16 -8.83 -27.64
C TYR A 82 -18.45 -9.85 -26.54
N TRP A 83 -17.95 -11.06 -26.74
CA TRP A 83 -18.05 -12.15 -25.78
C TRP A 83 -16.76 -12.22 -24.96
N ILE A 84 -16.82 -11.92 -23.67
CA ILE A 84 -15.64 -11.81 -22.79
C ILE A 84 -15.55 -12.99 -21.83
N GLY A 85 -14.35 -13.55 -21.68
CA GLY A 85 -14.03 -14.66 -20.80
C GLY A 85 -13.92 -16.01 -21.50
N ASP A 86 -13.45 -17.01 -20.76
CA ASP A 86 -13.19 -18.38 -21.23
C ASP A 86 -14.41 -19.31 -21.08
N GLY A 87 -15.49 -18.81 -20.49
CA GLY A 87 -16.71 -19.57 -20.18
C GLY A 87 -16.54 -20.63 -19.10
N LYS A 88 -15.47 -20.53 -18.28
CA LYS A 88 -15.18 -21.44 -17.17
C LYS A 88 -14.86 -20.69 -15.87
N LYS A 89 -13.81 -19.87 -15.85
CA LYS A 89 -13.29 -19.23 -14.62
C LYS A 89 -13.19 -17.71 -14.74
N ASP A 90 -13.02 -17.18 -15.94
CA ASP A 90 -12.91 -15.73 -16.16
C ASP A 90 -14.28 -15.14 -16.51
N LEU A 91 -14.89 -14.45 -15.54
CA LEU A 91 -16.25 -13.94 -15.63
C LEU A 91 -16.26 -12.40 -15.63
N MET A 92 -16.62 -11.81 -16.76
CA MET A 92 -16.91 -10.37 -16.84
C MET A 92 -18.21 -10.09 -16.07
N HIS A 93 -18.10 -9.61 -14.83
CA HIS A 93 -19.23 -9.44 -13.92
C HIS A 93 -19.79 -8.00 -13.84
N ASN A 94 -19.38 -7.10 -14.73
CA ASN A 94 -19.92 -5.74 -14.77
C ASN A 94 -21.42 -5.74 -15.10
N LYS A 95 -22.14 -4.72 -14.63
CA LYS A 95 -23.49 -4.37 -15.11
C LYS A 95 -23.58 -2.85 -15.24
N PHE A 96 -23.28 -2.34 -16.44
CA PHE A 96 -23.50 -0.94 -16.76
C PHE A 96 -23.93 -0.74 -18.21
N CYS A 97 -24.55 0.41 -18.46
CA CYS A 97 -24.92 0.91 -19.77
C CYS A 97 -24.60 2.40 -19.81
N VAL A 98 -23.95 2.85 -20.88
CA VAL A 98 -23.69 4.26 -21.18
C VAL A 98 -24.50 4.64 -22.41
N ILE A 99 -25.31 5.68 -22.31
CA ILE A 99 -26.18 6.17 -23.39
C ILE A 99 -25.73 7.59 -23.74
N ASP A 100 -25.54 7.83 -25.05
CA ASP A 100 -25.18 9.12 -25.65
C ASP A 100 -24.06 9.86 -24.89
N ASN A 101 -23.07 9.09 -24.37
CA ASN A 101 -21.94 9.55 -23.55
C ASN A 101 -22.30 10.50 -22.38
N SER A 102 -23.55 10.48 -21.94
CA SER A 102 -24.09 11.46 -20.98
C SER A 102 -24.95 10.83 -19.89
N VAL A 103 -25.48 9.63 -20.12
CA VAL A 103 -26.26 8.88 -19.14
C VAL A 103 -25.57 7.56 -18.82
N VAL A 104 -25.46 7.25 -17.53
CA VAL A 104 -25.02 5.94 -17.03
C VAL A 104 -26.15 5.26 -16.30
N ILE A 105 -26.33 3.98 -16.59
CA ILE A 105 -27.10 3.06 -15.76
C ILE A 105 -26.11 2.03 -15.22
N THR A 106 -26.03 1.86 -13.90
CA THR A 106 -25.15 0.84 -13.29
C THR A 106 -25.76 0.29 -12.00
N GLY A 107 -25.43 -0.95 -11.63
CA GLY A 107 -25.92 -1.54 -10.39
C GLY A 107 -25.63 -3.03 -10.30
N SER A 108 -26.44 -3.74 -9.50
CA SER A 108 -26.35 -5.19 -9.35
C SER A 108 -27.14 -5.95 -10.42
N PHE A 109 -28.15 -5.29 -11.03
CA PHE A 109 -29.13 -5.91 -11.93
C PHE A 109 -28.50 -6.44 -13.23
N ASN A 110 -28.45 -7.77 -13.38
CA ASN A 110 -28.19 -8.40 -14.67
C ASN A 110 -29.41 -8.28 -15.59
N TRP A 111 -29.22 -8.17 -16.91
CA TRP A 111 -30.29 -8.03 -17.90
C TRP A 111 -30.93 -9.39 -18.21
N SER A 112 -31.37 -10.09 -17.16
CA SER A 112 -31.92 -11.44 -17.21
C SER A 112 -33.31 -11.51 -16.59
N MET A 113 -34.15 -12.43 -17.06
CA MET A 113 -35.50 -12.63 -16.50
C MET A 113 -35.48 -13.09 -15.03
N ARG A 114 -34.40 -13.76 -14.61
CA ARG A 114 -34.23 -14.23 -13.22
C ARG A 114 -33.93 -13.08 -12.25
N ALA A 115 -33.14 -12.09 -12.68
CA ALA A 115 -32.79 -10.95 -11.84
C ALA A 115 -34.03 -10.13 -11.41
N GLU A 116 -35.06 -10.04 -12.27
CA GLU A 116 -36.32 -9.35 -11.92
C GLU A 116 -37.19 -10.15 -10.94
N LYS A 117 -37.27 -11.47 -11.10
CA LYS A 117 -38.29 -12.28 -10.40
C LYS A 117 -37.82 -12.90 -9.08
N ASN A 118 -36.51 -13.04 -8.89
CA ASN A 118 -35.96 -13.90 -7.85
C ASN A 118 -34.85 -13.24 -7.01
N ASN A 119 -34.40 -12.04 -7.36
CA ASN A 119 -33.29 -11.37 -6.70
C ASN A 119 -33.71 -9.99 -6.18
N PHE A 120 -33.09 -9.55 -5.08
CA PHE A 120 -33.10 -8.16 -4.67
C PHE A 120 -31.98 -7.44 -5.41
N GLU A 121 -32.33 -6.53 -6.31
CA GLU A 121 -31.39 -5.86 -7.20
C GLU A 121 -31.59 -4.35 -7.11
N ASN A 122 -30.58 -3.58 -7.52
CA ASN A 122 -30.68 -2.14 -7.63
C ASN A 122 -30.01 -1.65 -8.92
N ILE A 123 -30.44 -0.47 -9.38
CA ILE A 123 -29.72 0.32 -10.37
C ILE A 123 -29.60 1.78 -9.91
N THR A 124 -28.58 2.45 -10.41
CA THR A 124 -28.40 3.89 -10.32
C THR A 124 -28.39 4.43 -11.74
N ILE A 125 -29.21 5.45 -12.00
CA ILE A 125 -29.22 6.20 -13.24
C ILE A 125 -28.62 7.58 -12.95
N SER A 126 -27.61 7.97 -13.70
CA SER A 126 -26.92 9.24 -13.55
C SER A 126 -26.78 9.95 -14.89
N GLN A 127 -27.18 11.22 -14.95
CA GLN A 127 -26.96 12.10 -16.11
C GLN A 127 -25.64 12.90 -15.98
N ASP A 128 -24.67 12.30 -15.29
CA ASP A 128 -23.33 12.86 -15.14
C ASP A 128 -22.47 12.41 -16.32
N THR A 129 -22.19 13.35 -17.24
CA THR A 129 -21.36 13.13 -18.43
C THR A 129 -19.95 12.67 -18.09
N MET A 130 -19.42 13.05 -16.92
CA MET A 130 -18.09 12.62 -16.49
C MET A 130 -18.11 11.17 -16.02
N LEU A 131 -19.15 10.79 -15.27
CA LEU A 131 -19.36 9.38 -14.91
C LEU A 131 -19.57 8.53 -16.16
N ALA A 132 -20.34 9.03 -17.14
CA ALA A 132 -20.55 8.39 -18.43
C ALA A 132 -19.24 8.16 -19.18
N LYS A 133 -18.36 9.16 -19.21
CA LYS A 133 -17.04 9.04 -19.81
C LYS A 133 -16.16 8.00 -19.12
N ALA A 134 -16.18 7.93 -17.79
CA ALA A 134 -15.41 6.94 -17.03
C ALA A 134 -15.87 5.49 -17.34
N PHE A 135 -17.18 5.25 -17.38
CA PHE A 135 -17.73 3.93 -17.76
C PHE A 135 -17.47 3.60 -19.23
N TYR A 136 -17.52 4.60 -20.11
CA TYR A 136 -17.15 4.45 -21.52
C TYR A 136 -15.67 4.05 -21.68
N GLN A 137 -14.76 4.67 -20.94
CA GLN A 137 -13.35 4.26 -20.92
C GLN A 137 -13.19 2.82 -20.42
N GLN A 138 -13.90 2.47 -19.35
CA GLN A 138 -13.89 1.11 -18.81
C GLN A 138 -14.41 0.09 -19.84
N PHE A 139 -15.42 0.43 -20.64
CA PHE A 139 -15.90 -0.40 -21.75
C PHE A 139 -14.77 -0.76 -22.72
N TYR A 140 -14.03 0.23 -23.22
CA TYR A 140 -12.92 0.00 -24.15
C TYR A 140 -11.75 -0.74 -23.52
N LYS A 141 -11.50 -0.53 -22.22
CA LYS A 141 -10.52 -1.31 -21.46
C LYS A 141 -10.90 -2.78 -21.35
N ILE A 142 -12.18 -3.11 -21.17
CA ILE A 142 -12.65 -4.51 -21.06
C ILE A 142 -12.42 -5.27 -22.38
N ILE A 143 -12.63 -4.62 -23.52
CA ILE A 143 -12.44 -5.25 -24.85
C ILE A 143 -11.00 -5.14 -25.37
N ASP A 144 -10.09 -4.56 -24.58
CA ASP A 144 -8.69 -4.33 -24.94
C ASP A 144 -8.53 -3.63 -26.30
N LYS A 145 -9.34 -2.58 -26.54
CA LYS A 145 -9.26 -1.75 -27.76
C LYS A 145 -8.95 -0.30 -27.42
N PRO A 146 -8.18 0.39 -28.28
CA PRO A 146 -8.03 1.84 -28.16
C PRO A 146 -9.38 2.53 -28.33
N ILE A 147 -9.59 3.60 -27.58
CA ILE A 147 -10.78 4.45 -27.70
C ILE A 147 -10.72 5.15 -29.08
N PRO A 148 -11.78 5.11 -29.90
CA PRO A 148 -11.81 5.77 -31.21
C PRO A 148 -11.55 7.28 -31.10
N ASN A 149 -10.67 7.79 -31.97
CA ASN A 149 -10.01 9.10 -31.89
C ASN A 149 -10.88 10.36 -32.10
N ASN A 150 -12.20 10.33 -31.89
CA ASN A 150 -13.08 11.47 -32.14
C ASN A 150 -13.81 12.04 -30.91
N GLU A 151 -13.49 11.58 -29.70
CA GLU A 151 -13.96 12.22 -28.48
C GLU A 151 -12.77 12.74 -27.69
N ILE A 152 -12.59 14.06 -27.69
CA ILE A 152 -11.53 14.74 -26.95
C ILE A 152 -11.60 14.27 -25.49
N ILE A 153 -10.61 13.49 -25.07
CA ILE A 153 -10.43 13.10 -23.68
C ILE A 153 -9.99 14.36 -22.94
N LEU A 154 -10.94 15.15 -22.45
CA LEU A 154 -10.68 16.28 -21.56
C LEU A 154 -9.82 15.83 -20.37
N PRO A 155 -8.53 16.24 -20.29
CA PRO A 155 -7.70 15.95 -19.14
C PRO A 155 -8.07 16.94 -18.02
N ILE A 156 -9.23 16.73 -17.39
CA ILE A 156 -9.85 17.67 -16.43
C ILE A 156 -8.87 18.12 -15.34
N ALA A 157 -8.09 17.21 -14.76
CA ALA A 157 -7.10 17.56 -13.73
C ALA A 157 -5.99 18.49 -14.28
N GLN A 158 -5.57 18.29 -15.53
CA GLN A 158 -4.58 19.16 -16.19
C GLN A 158 -5.19 20.51 -16.56
N ILE A 159 -6.45 20.53 -16.99
CA ILE A 159 -7.19 21.75 -17.31
C ILE A 159 -7.42 22.57 -16.05
N ILE A 160 -7.87 21.96 -14.95
CA ILE A 160 -8.03 22.64 -13.64
C ILE A 160 -6.72 23.30 -13.23
N LYS A 161 -5.60 22.57 -13.22
CA LYS A 161 -4.27 23.13 -12.89
C LYS A 161 -3.89 24.29 -13.81
N ARG A 162 -4.16 24.19 -15.11
CA ARG A 162 -3.91 25.28 -16.07
C ARG A 162 -4.77 26.50 -15.78
N LEU A 163 -6.06 26.31 -15.48
CA LEU A 163 -6.98 27.39 -15.16
C LEU A 163 -6.62 28.08 -13.84
N GLU A 164 -6.16 27.34 -12.84
CA GLU A 164 -5.63 27.89 -11.58
C GLU A 164 -4.34 28.71 -11.81
N ILE A 165 -3.42 28.21 -12.62
CA ILE A 165 -2.23 28.95 -13.05
C ILE A 165 -2.63 30.24 -13.78
N LEU A 166 -3.58 30.15 -14.71
CA LEU A 166 -4.07 31.29 -15.47
C LEU A 166 -4.74 32.33 -14.56
N LYS A 167 -5.56 31.88 -13.60
CA LYS A 167 -6.15 32.74 -12.57
C LYS A 167 -5.06 33.47 -11.75
N ASN A 168 -3.98 32.77 -11.39
CA ASN A 168 -2.87 33.40 -10.67
C ASN A 168 -2.14 34.44 -11.53
N TYR A 169 -1.91 34.19 -12.83
CA TYR A 169 -1.32 35.20 -13.70
C TYR A 169 -2.23 36.41 -13.91
N VAL A 170 -3.55 36.23 -13.94
CA VAL A 170 -4.52 37.34 -13.94
C VAL A 170 -4.41 38.18 -12.66
N ILE A 171 -4.24 37.54 -11.49
CA ILE A 171 -4.06 38.23 -10.20
C ILE A 171 -2.72 38.98 -10.16
N LEU A 172 -1.67 38.40 -10.75
CA LEU A 172 -0.33 38.99 -10.82
C LEU A 172 -0.18 40.02 -11.95
N GLU A 173 -1.23 40.27 -12.72
CA GLU A 173 -1.27 41.21 -13.84
C GLU A 173 -0.24 40.91 -14.97
N ASP A 174 0.17 39.64 -15.11
CA ASP A 174 1.15 39.21 -16.12
C ASP A 174 0.49 38.88 -17.47
N LEU A 175 0.33 39.89 -18.32
CA LEU A 175 -0.37 39.78 -19.61
C LEU A 175 0.27 38.80 -20.60
N ASP A 176 1.60 38.66 -20.56
CA ASP A 176 2.34 37.77 -21.48
C ASP A 176 2.07 36.31 -21.12
N ASP A 177 2.10 36.00 -19.83
CA ASP A 177 1.86 34.65 -19.30
C ASP A 177 0.38 34.25 -19.40
N ILE A 178 -0.55 35.20 -19.17
CA ILE A 178 -1.99 34.99 -19.40
C ILE A 178 -2.25 34.59 -20.85
N THR A 179 -1.67 35.34 -21.80
CA THR A 179 -1.88 35.10 -23.23
C THR A 179 -1.32 33.74 -23.64
N ARG A 180 -0.12 33.40 -23.18
CA ARG A 180 0.55 32.12 -23.45
C ARG A 180 -0.23 30.93 -22.90
N GLU A 181 -0.71 31.00 -21.66
CA GLU A 181 -1.47 29.90 -21.06
C GLU A 181 -2.88 29.78 -21.67
N ASN A 182 -3.54 30.90 -21.98
CA ASN A 182 -4.88 30.86 -22.60
C ASN A 182 -4.85 30.16 -23.97
N GLN A 183 -3.80 30.34 -24.77
CA GLN A 183 -3.66 29.64 -26.07
C GLN A 183 -3.68 28.11 -25.94
N LYS A 184 -3.21 27.56 -24.81
CA LYS A 184 -3.18 26.11 -24.58
C LYS A 184 -4.57 25.53 -24.32
N LEU A 185 -5.56 26.37 -24.00
CA LEU A 185 -6.96 25.99 -23.83
C LEU A 185 -7.73 25.89 -25.15
N LYS A 186 -7.22 26.51 -26.23
CA LYS A 186 -7.87 26.55 -27.55
C LYS A 186 -8.19 25.16 -28.11
N GLN A 187 -7.33 24.17 -27.84
CA GLN A 187 -7.55 22.79 -28.28
C GLN A 187 -8.79 22.11 -27.65
N PHE A 188 -9.36 22.70 -26.60
CA PHE A 188 -10.55 22.21 -25.90
C PHE A 188 -11.77 23.12 -26.13
N GLU A 189 -11.75 23.98 -27.16
CA GLU A 189 -12.84 24.93 -27.49
C GLU A 189 -14.16 24.24 -27.89
N SER A 190 -14.13 22.93 -28.16
CA SER A 190 -15.36 22.13 -28.35
C SER A 190 -16.22 22.02 -27.09
N GLU A 191 -15.63 22.28 -25.92
CA GLU A 191 -16.27 22.17 -24.61
C GLU A 191 -16.74 23.55 -24.16
N GLN A 192 -18.06 23.69 -23.99
CA GLN A 192 -18.72 24.99 -23.84
C GLN A 192 -18.16 25.83 -22.67
N ASP A 193 -17.86 25.20 -21.54
CA ASP A 193 -17.33 25.89 -20.37
C ASP A 193 -15.92 26.44 -20.65
N ILE A 194 -15.07 25.68 -21.35
CA ILE A 194 -13.69 26.09 -21.68
C ILE A 194 -13.69 27.16 -22.76
N ALA A 195 -14.56 27.04 -23.77
CA ALA A 195 -14.74 28.05 -24.81
C ALA A 195 -15.13 29.41 -24.20
N SER A 196 -16.02 29.40 -23.21
CA SER A 196 -16.47 30.61 -22.51
C SER A 196 -15.34 31.27 -21.71
N ILE A 197 -14.52 30.47 -21.01
CA ILE A 197 -13.33 30.94 -20.28
C ILE A 197 -12.31 31.54 -21.27
N TYR A 198 -11.98 30.79 -22.33
CA TYR A 198 -11.01 31.19 -23.34
C TYR A 198 -11.37 32.52 -24.01
N GLY A 199 -12.64 32.68 -24.39
CA GLY A 199 -13.17 33.89 -25.01
C GLY A 199 -13.15 35.11 -24.08
N SER A 200 -13.47 34.90 -22.79
CA SER A 200 -13.46 35.97 -21.78
C SER A 200 -12.03 36.51 -21.56
N ILE A 201 -11.04 35.63 -21.48
CA ILE A 201 -9.63 36.02 -21.33
C ILE A 201 -9.13 36.76 -22.59
N LYS A 202 -9.48 36.26 -23.78
CA LYS A 202 -9.09 36.88 -25.05
C LYS A 202 -9.68 38.29 -25.23
N SER A 203 -10.87 38.52 -24.67
CA SER A 203 -11.56 39.82 -24.71
C SER A 203 -11.19 40.74 -23.55
N LEU A 204 -10.17 40.37 -22.74
CA LEU A 204 -9.72 41.10 -21.56
C LEU A 204 -10.79 41.26 -20.46
N GLN A 205 -11.83 40.42 -20.48
CA GLN A 205 -12.88 40.38 -19.47
C GLN A 205 -12.45 39.51 -18.28
N PHE A 206 -11.39 39.92 -17.60
CA PHE A 206 -10.73 39.10 -16.56
C PHE A 206 -11.63 38.79 -15.36
N SER A 207 -12.49 39.71 -14.94
CA SER A 207 -13.45 39.45 -13.85
C SER A 207 -14.42 38.33 -14.21
N GLN A 208 -14.89 38.29 -15.46
CA GLN A 208 -15.79 37.24 -15.95
C GLN A 208 -15.02 35.92 -16.12
N ALA A 209 -13.79 35.97 -16.65
CA ALA A 209 -12.92 34.81 -16.77
C ALA A 209 -12.66 34.13 -15.42
N ILE A 210 -12.33 34.91 -14.37
CA ILE A 210 -12.12 34.35 -13.02
C ILE A 210 -13.39 33.67 -12.50
N SER A 211 -14.56 34.29 -12.66
CA SER A 211 -15.83 33.70 -12.24
C SER A 211 -16.12 32.37 -12.96
N LEU A 212 -15.88 32.32 -14.27
CA LEU A 212 -16.07 31.11 -15.07
C LEU A 212 -15.05 30.02 -14.71
N ILE A 213 -13.81 30.39 -14.41
CA ILE A 213 -12.77 29.48 -13.92
C ILE A 213 -13.21 28.89 -12.57
N ASP A 214 -13.68 29.69 -11.63
CA ASP A 214 -14.12 29.22 -10.32
C ASP A 214 -15.33 28.30 -10.40
N GLU A 215 -16.27 28.59 -11.29
CA GLU A 215 -17.41 27.71 -11.56
C GLU A 215 -16.97 26.38 -12.20
N PHE A 216 -16.06 26.43 -13.17
CA PHE A 216 -15.49 25.24 -13.80
C PHE A 216 -14.74 24.38 -12.77
N VAL A 217 -13.84 24.98 -12.00
CA VAL A 217 -13.11 24.27 -10.94
C VAL A 217 -14.12 23.68 -9.97
N LYS A 218 -15.07 24.43 -9.42
CA LYS A 218 -16.07 23.90 -8.49
C LYS A 218 -16.87 22.72 -9.05
N LYS A 219 -17.28 22.78 -10.33
CA LYS A 219 -18.05 21.75 -11.04
C LYS A 219 -17.25 20.46 -11.26
N TYR A 220 -15.97 20.59 -11.60
CA TYR A 220 -15.12 19.46 -12.00
C TYR A 220 -14.17 18.96 -10.89
N HIS A 221 -13.99 19.73 -9.83
CA HIS A 221 -13.15 19.41 -8.68
C HIS A 221 -13.77 18.28 -7.83
N THR A 222 -15.09 18.11 -7.81
CA THR A 222 -15.80 17.06 -7.03
C THR A 222 -15.53 15.64 -7.54
N ILE A 223 -15.26 15.46 -8.84
CA ILE A 223 -15.03 14.14 -9.48
C ILE A 223 -13.53 13.81 -9.50
N ALA A 224 -12.67 14.81 -9.66
CA ALA A 224 -11.22 14.65 -9.49
C ALA A 224 -10.85 14.35 -8.02
N ILE A 225 -11.56 14.94 -7.05
CA ILE A 225 -11.37 14.64 -5.62
C ILE A 225 -11.73 13.19 -5.28
N TYR A 226 -12.76 12.55 -5.84
CA TYR A 226 -13.15 11.21 -5.33
C TYR A 226 -12.09 10.14 -5.61
N ALA A 227 -11.44 10.19 -6.78
CA ALA A 227 -10.32 9.29 -7.11
C ALA A 227 -9.02 9.68 -6.40
N ASP A 228 -8.72 10.98 -6.26
CA ASP A 228 -7.52 11.44 -5.54
C ASP A 228 -7.67 11.38 -4.02
N ALA A 229 -8.87 11.51 -3.44
CA ALA A 229 -9.11 11.45 -2.00
C ALA A 229 -8.98 10.03 -1.48
N ASP A 230 -9.48 9.01 -2.20
CA ASP A 230 -9.25 7.61 -1.84
C ASP A 230 -7.76 7.25 -1.94
N ILE A 231 -7.07 7.74 -2.97
CA ILE A 231 -5.61 7.54 -3.11
C ILE A 231 -4.84 8.31 -2.03
N MET A 232 -5.21 9.55 -1.73
CA MET A 232 -4.59 10.37 -0.68
C MET A 232 -4.85 9.80 0.71
N ALA A 233 -6.06 9.30 0.98
CA ALA A 233 -6.42 8.61 2.21
C ALA A 233 -5.61 7.33 2.35
N LEU A 234 -5.56 6.49 1.31
CA LEU A 234 -4.72 5.28 1.31
C LEU A 234 -3.23 5.62 1.50
N LYS A 235 -2.72 6.68 0.85
CA LYS A 235 -1.34 7.15 1.05
C LYS A 235 -1.10 7.69 2.46
N LEU A 236 -2.08 8.32 3.09
CA LEU A 236 -1.99 8.78 4.47
C LEU A 236 -2.00 7.60 5.44
N GLU A 237 -2.93 6.65 5.27
CA GLU A 237 -3.00 5.42 6.07
C GLU A 237 -1.72 4.59 5.96
N ILE A 238 -1.16 4.46 4.74
CA ILE A 238 0.14 3.80 4.53
C ILE A 238 1.24 4.55 5.27
N ARG A 239 1.31 5.88 5.20
CA ARG A 239 2.30 6.68 5.94
C ARG A 239 2.17 6.50 7.45
N LEU A 240 0.95 6.40 7.97
CA LEU A 240 0.68 6.14 9.38
C LEU A 240 1.15 4.74 9.78
N LEU A 241 0.81 3.70 9.01
CA LEU A 241 1.30 2.33 9.24
C LEU A 241 2.82 2.25 9.17
N GLU A 242 3.44 2.88 8.17
CA GLU A 242 4.90 2.95 8.05
C GLU A 242 5.54 3.64 9.26
N HIS A 243 4.86 4.62 9.88
CA HIS A 243 5.33 5.28 11.09
C HIS A 243 5.19 4.37 12.32
N GLU A 244 4.05 3.70 12.49
CA GLU A 244 3.85 2.72 13.56
C GLU A 244 4.86 1.58 13.48
N ILE A 245 5.08 1.01 12.29
CA ILE A 245 6.09 -0.03 12.07
C ILE A 245 7.47 0.44 12.54
N ASN A 246 7.88 1.67 12.19
CA ASN A 246 9.16 2.20 12.62
C ASN A 246 9.27 2.37 14.15
N LEU A 247 8.17 2.75 14.81
CA LEU A 247 8.14 2.86 16.29
C LEU A 247 8.34 1.49 16.92
N TYR A 248 7.61 0.47 16.47
CA TYR A 248 7.75 -0.88 16.97
C TYR A 248 9.08 -1.54 16.58
N ASP A 249 9.64 -1.27 15.40
CA ASP A 249 10.96 -1.78 15.00
C ASP A 249 12.05 -1.16 15.90
N SER A 250 11.92 0.13 16.22
CA SER A 250 12.80 0.79 17.17
C SER A 250 12.68 0.20 18.58
N GLU A 251 11.46 -0.09 19.04
CA GLU A 251 11.23 -0.74 20.32
C GLU A 251 11.84 -2.15 20.36
N LYS A 252 11.62 -2.94 19.31
CA LYS A 252 12.22 -4.27 19.17
C LYS A 252 13.74 -4.19 19.22
N ALA A 253 14.35 -3.29 18.44
CA ALA A 253 15.80 -3.11 18.42
C ALA A 253 16.34 -2.68 19.80
N GLU A 254 15.59 -1.89 20.57
CA GLU A 254 15.97 -1.51 21.93
C GLU A 254 15.91 -2.70 22.90
N LEU A 255 14.89 -3.57 22.80
CA LEU A 255 14.80 -4.78 23.61
C LEU A 255 15.90 -5.79 23.28
N GLU A 256 16.14 -6.02 21.99
CA GLU A 256 17.22 -6.90 21.53
C GLU A 256 18.58 -6.37 21.98
N LYS A 257 18.79 -5.05 21.88
CA LYS A 257 20.00 -4.41 22.35
C LYS A 257 20.18 -4.53 23.86
N LEU A 258 19.14 -4.29 24.65
CA LEU A 258 19.20 -4.45 26.11
C LEU A 258 19.68 -5.86 26.49
N LEU A 259 19.13 -6.89 25.84
CA LEU A 259 19.53 -8.27 26.05
C LEU A 259 20.97 -8.54 25.58
N ALA A 260 21.36 -7.99 24.42
CA ALA A 260 22.71 -8.13 23.89
C ALA A 260 23.75 -7.47 24.81
N ASP A 261 23.50 -6.24 25.26
CA ASP A 261 24.36 -5.49 26.18
C ASP A 261 24.51 -6.22 27.51
N PHE A 262 23.40 -6.73 28.07
CA PHE A 262 23.44 -7.53 29.30
C PHE A 262 24.28 -8.81 29.11
N ASN A 263 24.04 -9.56 28.02
CA ASN A 263 24.79 -10.78 27.72
C ASN A 263 26.29 -10.51 27.54
N HIS A 264 26.64 -9.40 26.87
CA HIS A 264 28.02 -8.99 26.70
C HIS A 264 28.67 -8.67 28.06
N GLN A 265 28.02 -7.86 28.89
CA GLN A 265 28.53 -7.50 30.22
C GLN A 265 28.63 -8.71 31.15
N HIS A 266 27.62 -9.60 31.16
CA HIS A 266 27.66 -10.87 31.88
C HIS A 266 28.88 -11.71 31.45
N SER A 267 29.12 -11.80 30.14
CA SER A 267 30.26 -12.55 29.59
C SER A 267 31.60 -11.92 29.97
N MET A 268 31.72 -10.59 29.95
CA MET A 268 32.96 -9.90 30.34
C MET A 268 33.24 -10.01 31.84
N ASN A 269 32.22 -9.89 32.69
CA ASN A 269 32.40 -9.86 34.14
C ASN A 269 32.50 -11.25 34.77
N LEU A 270 31.71 -12.21 34.27
CA LEU A 270 31.54 -13.53 34.89
C LEU A 270 32.06 -14.69 34.03
N GLY A 271 32.26 -14.46 32.72
CA GLY A 271 32.56 -15.53 31.76
C GLY A 271 33.82 -16.34 32.10
N ASP A 272 34.94 -15.68 32.43
CA ASP A 272 36.17 -16.39 32.79
C ASP A 272 36.01 -17.23 34.06
N LEU A 273 35.26 -16.72 35.03
CA LEU A 273 35.01 -17.41 36.28
C LEU A 273 34.09 -18.63 36.09
N ILE A 274 33.06 -18.49 35.24
CA ILE A 274 32.18 -19.60 34.86
C ILE A 274 32.97 -20.67 34.10
N SER A 275 33.83 -20.26 33.16
CA SER A 275 34.72 -21.16 32.42
C SER A 275 35.63 -21.95 33.37
N GLU A 276 36.25 -21.27 34.35
CA GLU A 276 37.04 -21.95 35.40
C GLU A 276 36.22 -22.96 36.20
N ILE A 277 34.98 -22.62 36.58
CA ILE A 277 34.07 -23.52 37.33
C ILE A 277 33.71 -24.75 36.50
N LEU A 278 33.38 -24.59 35.22
CA LEU A 278 33.10 -25.70 34.31
C LEU A 278 34.32 -26.62 34.16
N SER A 279 35.51 -26.04 34.05
CA SER A 279 36.76 -26.80 34.01
C SER A 279 37.00 -27.62 35.29
N LEU A 280 36.73 -27.04 36.46
CA LEU A 280 36.82 -27.74 37.74
C LEU A 280 35.77 -28.84 37.88
N ARG A 281 34.53 -28.62 37.41
CA ARG A 281 33.49 -29.66 37.39
C ARG A 281 33.90 -30.85 36.51
N LYS A 282 34.44 -30.58 35.33
CA LYS A 282 35.02 -31.60 34.43
C LYS A 282 36.15 -32.37 35.12
N GLN A 283 37.07 -31.69 35.81
CA GLN A 283 38.14 -32.35 36.57
C GLN A 283 37.60 -33.24 37.69
N LEU A 284 36.61 -32.75 38.45
CA LEU A 284 35.98 -33.49 39.54
C LEU A 284 35.27 -34.75 39.03
N ALA A 285 34.51 -34.65 37.93
CA ALA A 285 33.84 -35.80 37.31
C ALA A 285 34.85 -36.86 36.85
N LYS A 286 35.98 -36.42 36.27
CA LYS A 286 37.10 -37.32 35.89
C LYS A 286 37.67 -38.06 37.09
N GLN A 287 37.86 -37.39 38.22
CA GLN A 287 38.35 -38.01 39.46
C GLN A 287 37.34 -38.97 40.09
N GLN A 288 36.04 -38.72 39.89
CA GLN A 288 34.96 -39.58 40.37
C GLN A 288 34.79 -40.86 39.53
N GLY A 289 35.41 -40.92 38.35
CA GLY A 289 35.25 -42.04 37.42
C GLY A 289 33.88 -42.10 36.76
N ASP A 290 33.09 -41.03 36.84
CA ASP A 290 31.79 -40.93 36.17
C ASP A 290 31.99 -40.42 34.74
N GLN A 291 32.01 -41.36 33.80
CA GLN A 291 32.24 -41.06 32.39
C GLN A 291 31.13 -40.20 31.77
N ASN A 292 29.87 -40.41 32.17
CA ASN A 292 28.74 -39.64 31.64
C ASN A 292 28.81 -38.19 32.11
N ALA A 293 29.02 -37.98 33.42
CA ALA A 293 29.17 -36.64 33.98
C ALA A 293 30.42 -35.92 33.43
N TYR A 294 31.49 -36.65 33.12
CA TYR A 294 32.69 -36.09 32.50
C TYR A 294 32.42 -35.62 31.07
N ASP A 295 31.75 -36.44 30.25
CA ASP A 295 31.46 -36.11 28.86
C ASP A 295 30.47 -34.93 28.76
N GLU A 296 29.46 -34.88 29.64
CA GLU A 296 28.54 -33.73 29.77
C GLU A 296 29.28 -32.45 30.16
N ALA A 297 30.08 -32.48 31.24
CA ALA A 297 30.84 -31.32 31.69
C ALA A 297 31.87 -30.83 30.65
N LYS A 298 32.44 -31.75 29.87
CA LYS A 298 33.35 -31.40 28.76
C LYS A 298 32.60 -30.70 27.63
N GLN A 299 31.41 -31.18 27.27
CA GLN A 299 30.59 -30.56 26.22
C GLN A 299 30.10 -29.17 26.65
N ASP A 300 29.68 -29.01 27.90
CA ASP A 300 29.26 -27.73 28.46
C ASP A 300 30.40 -26.71 28.46
N GLU A 301 31.59 -27.09 28.95
CA GLU A 301 32.79 -26.24 28.95
C GLU A 301 33.15 -25.80 27.53
N GLN A 302 33.15 -26.73 26.57
CA GLN A 302 33.48 -26.42 25.19
C GLN A 302 32.46 -25.46 24.57
N THR A 303 31.16 -25.76 24.70
CA THR A 303 30.08 -24.94 24.12
C THR A 303 30.10 -23.54 24.71
N PHE A 304 30.29 -23.43 26.03
CA PHE A 304 30.36 -22.15 26.73
C PHE A 304 31.58 -21.34 26.31
N ASN A 305 32.77 -21.95 26.25
CA ASN A 305 34.00 -21.25 25.84
C ASN A 305 33.93 -20.75 24.40
N GLU A 306 33.37 -21.56 23.48
CA GLU A 306 33.15 -21.13 22.10
C GLU A 306 32.20 -19.92 22.01
N GLN A 307 31.18 -19.84 22.86
CA GLN A 307 30.28 -18.69 22.94
C GLN A 307 30.97 -17.48 23.57
N LEU A 308 31.72 -17.69 24.65
CA LEU A 308 32.46 -16.64 25.35
C LEU A 308 33.52 -15.99 24.45
N ASP A 309 34.27 -16.80 23.70
CA ASP A 309 35.28 -16.31 22.76
C ASP A 309 34.65 -15.48 21.63
N LYS A 310 33.51 -15.93 21.10
CA LYS A 310 32.74 -15.15 20.11
C LYS A 310 32.26 -13.83 20.68
N GLU A 311 31.79 -13.81 21.92
CA GLU A 311 31.31 -12.59 22.57
C GLU A 311 32.43 -11.62 22.89
N LYS A 312 33.59 -12.12 23.37
CA LYS A 312 34.82 -11.35 23.61
C LYS A 312 35.43 -10.78 22.33
N ALA A 313 35.26 -11.47 21.20
CA ALA A 313 35.75 -10.99 19.91
C ALA A 313 34.91 -9.84 19.32
N LYS A 314 33.69 -9.60 19.82
CA LYS A 314 32.86 -8.49 19.35
C LYS A 314 33.46 -7.16 19.77
N THR A 315 33.51 -6.22 18.83
CA THR A 315 33.82 -4.82 19.15
C THR A 315 32.58 -4.16 19.74
N HIS A 316 32.70 -3.68 20.98
CA HIS A 316 31.63 -2.95 21.69
C HIS A 316 32.22 -1.65 22.24
N TYR A 317 31.67 -0.51 21.82
CA TYR A 317 32.18 0.79 22.22
C TYR A 317 31.51 1.25 23.53
N GLU A 318 32.32 1.69 24.49
CA GLU A 318 31.80 2.35 25.68
C GLU A 318 31.31 3.75 25.35
N LEU A 319 30.07 4.05 25.74
CA LEU A 319 29.43 5.35 25.54
C LEU A 319 28.95 5.91 26.86
N ASN A 320 29.13 7.21 27.06
CA ASN A 320 28.53 7.92 28.19
C ASN A 320 27.01 8.13 27.99
N ALA A 321 26.32 8.63 29.03
CA ALA A 321 24.86 8.80 29.00
C ALA A 321 24.37 9.72 27.86
N ASP A 322 25.11 10.79 27.55
CA ASP A 322 24.77 11.70 26.46
C ASP A 322 24.98 11.04 25.09
N GLU A 323 26.06 10.29 24.93
CA GLU A 323 26.37 9.52 23.73
C GLU A 323 25.37 8.41 23.47
N GLN A 324 24.93 7.68 24.50
CA GLN A 324 23.87 6.68 24.39
C GLN A 324 22.55 7.32 23.94
N LYS A 325 22.21 8.49 24.50
CA LYS A 325 21.02 9.25 24.08
C LYS A 325 21.12 9.67 22.62
N ARG A 326 22.27 10.18 22.18
CA ARG A 326 22.52 10.53 20.77
C ARG A 326 22.43 9.32 19.86
N LEU A 327 23.03 8.20 20.24
CA LEU A 327 23.01 6.95 19.47
C LEU A 327 21.56 6.50 19.21
N LYS A 328 20.74 6.47 20.27
CA LYS A 328 19.33 6.10 20.18
C LYS A 328 18.53 7.07 19.30
N GLN A 329 18.76 8.37 19.43
CA GLN A 329 18.10 9.36 18.58
C GLN A 329 18.52 9.25 17.11
N ALA A 330 19.82 9.04 16.86
CA ALA A 330 20.36 8.94 15.52
C ALA A 330 19.88 7.66 14.83
N TYR A 331 19.90 6.52 15.52
CA TYR A 331 19.38 5.26 15.02
C TYR A 331 17.90 5.35 14.64
N ARG A 332 17.04 5.86 15.54
CA ARG A 332 15.59 6.02 15.26
C ARG A 332 15.30 6.89 14.03
N LYS A 333 16.11 7.93 13.80
CA LYS A 333 15.98 8.79 12.63
C LYS A 333 16.49 8.11 11.36
N ALA A 334 17.65 7.44 11.44
CA ALA A 334 18.26 6.77 10.31
C ALA A 334 17.39 5.59 9.85
N SER A 335 16.90 4.78 10.79
CA SER A 335 16.02 3.63 10.53
C SER A 335 14.77 4.07 9.77
N GLN A 336 14.18 5.20 10.14
CA GLN A 336 13.00 5.74 9.47
C GLN A 336 13.25 6.09 8.00
N ILE A 337 14.46 6.52 7.64
CA ILE A 337 14.81 6.95 6.28
C ILE A 337 15.17 5.75 5.41
N CYS A 338 15.93 4.78 5.94
CA CYS A 338 16.41 3.63 5.18
C CYS A 338 15.59 2.34 5.36
N HIS A 339 14.46 2.37 6.08
CA HIS A 339 13.66 1.16 6.28
C HIS A 339 13.20 0.58 4.93
N PRO A 340 13.47 -0.71 4.63
CA PRO A 340 13.18 -1.31 3.32
C PRO A 340 11.72 -1.21 2.87
N ASP A 341 10.76 -1.19 3.80
CA ASP A 341 9.34 -1.08 3.42
C ASP A 341 8.84 0.36 3.22
N ARG A 342 9.67 1.35 3.55
CA ARG A 342 9.38 2.79 3.36
C ARG A 342 9.95 3.32 2.06
N VAL A 343 10.87 2.60 1.43
CA VAL A 343 11.48 2.96 0.15
C VAL A 343 10.74 2.33 -1.02
N ASN A 344 10.89 2.90 -2.21
CA ASN A 344 10.37 2.28 -3.42
C ASN A 344 11.06 0.93 -3.73
N ASP A 345 10.42 0.11 -4.57
CA ASP A 345 10.88 -1.26 -4.84
C ASP A 345 12.26 -1.28 -5.54
N GLU A 346 12.58 -0.27 -6.35
CA GLU A 346 13.88 -0.16 -7.05
C GLU A 346 15.04 0.10 -6.08
N GLN A 347 14.77 0.75 -4.95
CA GLN A 347 15.77 1.09 -3.93
C GLN A 347 15.80 0.10 -2.76
N LYS A 348 14.96 -0.95 -2.80
CA LYS A 348 14.75 -1.85 -1.66
C LYS A 348 16.01 -2.60 -1.25
N ASP A 349 16.79 -3.07 -2.22
CA ASP A 349 18.03 -3.80 -1.95
C ASP A 349 19.10 -2.89 -1.32
N MET A 350 19.22 -1.65 -1.82
CA MET A 350 20.12 -0.65 -1.27
C MET A 350 19.71 -0.26 0.15
N ALA A 351 18.42 -0.02 0.37
CA ALA A 351 17.87 0.30 1.68
C ALA A 351 18.11 -0.84 2.67
N MET A 352 17.95 -2.10 2.25
CA MET A 352 18.21 -3.28 3.08
C MET A 352 19.69 -3.40 3.46
N ALA A 353 20.61 -3.12 2.55
CA ALA A 353 22.04 -3.10 2.85
C ALA A 353 22.39 -2.03 3.90
N VAL A 354 21.90 -0.79 3.72
CA VAL A 354 22.15 0.32 4.66
C VAL A 354 21.47 0.05 6.01
N PHE A 355 20.26 -0.51 6.02
CA PHE A 355 19.53 -0.83 7.24
C PHE A 355 20.25 -1.91 8.07
N ASN A 356 20.82 -2.92 7.42
CA ASN A 356 21.60 -3.95 8.10
C ASN A 356 22.89 -3.39 8.69
N GLU A 357 23.61 -2.54 7.95
CA GLU A 357 24.80 -1.83 8.46
C GLU A 357 24.45 -0.96 9.67
N LEU A 358 23.34 -0.21 9.59
CA LEU A 358 22.85 0.63 10.67
C LEU A 358 22.52 -0.19 11.93
N ARG A 359 21.85 -1.34 11.77
CA ARG A 359 21.52 -2.23 12.90
C ARG A 359 22.77 -2.78 13.57
N GLN A 360 23.74 -3.24 12.79
CA GLN A 360 25.00 -3.75 13.31
C GLN A 360 25.77 -2.67 14.08
N ALA A 361 25.87 -1.46 13.54
CA ALA A 361 26.51 -0.33 14.22
C ALA A 361 25.80 0.04 15.53
N TYR A 362 24.47 -0.02 15.55
CA TYR A 362 23.67 0.27 16.74
C TYR A 362 23.85 -0.77 17.85
N GLU A 363 23.92 -2.06 17.49
CA GLU A 363 24.21 -3.17 18.41
C GLU A 363 25.62 -3.08 19.01
N GLN A 364 26.60 -2.55 18.27
CA GLN A 364 27.99 -2.40 18.71
C GLN A 364 28.28 -1.10 19.49
N ASN A 365 27.27 -0.26 19.73
CA ASN A 365 27.43 1.09 20.27
C ASN A 365 28.33 2.01 19.40
N ASP A 366 28.41 1.77 18.09
CA ASP A 366 29.19 2.61 17.18
C ASP A 366 28.44 3.89 16.80
N LEU A 367 28.49 4.88 17.69
CA LEU A 367 27.85 6.18 17.50
C LEU A 367 28.34 6.89 16.23
N LYS A 368 29.63 6.80 15.91
CA LYS A 368 30.21 7.49 14.76
C LYS A 368 29.64 6.94 13.46
N THR A 369 29.56 5.62 13.34
CA THR A 369 28.98 4.98 12.15
C THR A 369 27.50 5.27 12.03
N VAL A 370 26.73 5.23 13.13
CA VAL A 370 25.29 5.56 13.12
C VAL A 370 25.05 7.02 12.72
N GLU A 371 25.80 7.98 13.28
CA GLU A 371 25.69 9.41 12.93
C GLU A 371 26.10 9.67 11.47
N ARG A 372 27.15 8.99 10.97
CA ARG A 372 27.56 9.08 9.56
C ARG A 372 26.46 8.58 8.62
N ILE A 373 25.89 7.40 8.90
CA ILE A 373 24.80 6.83 8.11
C ILE A 373 23.61 7.80 8.11
N LEU A 374 23.26 8.38 9.27
CA LEU A 374 22.19 9.38 9.34
C LEU A 374 22.47 10.60 8.46
N ASP A 375 23.67 11.16 8.51
CA ASP A 375 24.07 12.31 7.69
C ASP A 375 23.98 12.01 6.20
N ASP A 376 24.46 10.83 5.78
CA ASP A 376 24.37 10.38 4.39
C ASP A 376 22.92 10.21 3.93
N LEU A 377 22.06 9.65 4.79
CA LEU A 377 20.62 9.50 4.51
C LEU A 377 19.90 10.84 4.41
N GLN A 378 20.27 11.83 5.24
CA GLN A 378 19.68 13.16 5.24
C GLN A 378 20.00 13.96 3.96
N LYS A 379 21.05 13.60 3.22
CA LYS A 379 21.37 14.18 1.90
C LYS A 379 20.40 13.75 0.80
N GLY A 380 19.45 12.85 1.09
CA GLY A 380 18.26 12.63 0.26
C GLY A 380 18.42 11.57 -0.84
N ILE A 381 18.77 10.34 -0.45
CA ILE A 381 19.06 9.25 -1.39
C ILE A 381 17.82 8.39 -1.70
N PHE A 382 16.86 8.29 -0.77
CA PHE A 382 15.68 7.43 -0.89
C PHE A 382 14.39 8.20 -1.15
N LYS A 383 13.53 7.66 -2.02
CA LYS A 383 12.16 8.15 -2.24
C LYS A 383 11.16 7.28 -1.49
N ALA A 384 10.16 7.92 -0.88
CA ALA A 384 9.13 7.21 -0.13
C ALA A 384 8.26 6.35 -1.05
N ARG A 385 7.92 5.14 -0.60
CA ARG A 385 7.12 4.17 -1.36
C ARG A 385 5.72 4.69 -1.70
N SER A 386 5.10 5.41 -0.76
CA SER A 386 3.77 6.03 -0.95
C SER A 386 3.74 7.14 -2.00
N GLU A 387 4.89 7.74 -2.34
CA GLU A 387 4.97 8.84 -3.31
C GLU A 387 5.00 8.35 -4.76
N THR A 388 5.57 7.16 -5.03
CA THR A 388 5.78 6.65 -6.39
C THR A 388 4.64 5.78 -6.92
N VAL A 389 3.71 5.33 -6.06
CA VAL A 389 2.62 4.42 -6.44
C VAL A 389 1.32 5.18 -6.72
N SER A 390 0.75 4.98 -7.92
CA SER A 390 -0.43 5.71 -8.44
C SER A 390 -1.70 4.87 -8.62
N GLN A 391 -1.62 3.53 -8.52
CA GLN A 391 -2.79 2.66 -8.72
C GLN A 391 -3.43 2.28 -7.37
N SER A 392 -4.72 2.60 -7.18
CA SER A 392 -5.48 2.35 -5.93
C SER A 392 -5.40 0.88 -5.47
N ASP A 393 -5.50 -0.09 -6.39
CA ASP A 393 -5.41 -1.52 -6.05
C ASP A 393 -4.02 -1.92 -5.51
N LYS A 394 -2.94 -1.32 -6.05
CA LYS A 394 -1.59 -1.51 -5.53
C LYS A 394 -1.44 -0.92 -4.13
N LEU A 395 -2.02 0.26 -3.88
CA LEU A 395 -1.99 0.88 -2.54
C LEU A 395 -2.75 0.05 -1.51
N LYS A 396 -3.92 -0.51 -1.86
CA LYS A 396 -4.67 -1.42 -0.98
C LYS A 396 -3.88 -2.68 -0.63
N LEU A 397 -3.19 -3.27 -1.62
CA LEU A 397 -2.32 -4.43 -1.38
C LEU A 397 -1.17 -4.07 -0.44
N ILE A 398 -0.50 -2.94 -0.67
CA ILE A 398 0.59 -2.44 0.19
C ILE A 398 0.08 -2.22 1.63
N LYS A 399 -1.07 -1.55 1.80
CA LYS A 399 -1.69 -1.35 3.12
C LYS A 399 -1.92 -2.68 3.84
N SER A 400 -2.45 -3.67 3.14
CA SER A 400 -2.69 -5.01 3.72
C SER A 400 -1.39 -5.68 4.17
N GLN A 401 -0.34 -5.61 3.34
CA GLN A 401 0.97 -6.19 3.68
C GLN A 401 1.60 -5.50 4.89
N LEU A 402 1.56 -4.17 4.95
CA LEU A 402 2.10 -3.40 6.08
C LEU A 402 1.33 -3.70 7.37
N SER A 403 0.00 -3.83 7.30
CA SER A 403 -0.82 -4.18 8.46
C SER A 403 -0.45 -5.55 9.02
N GLN A 404 -0.30 -6.56 8.15
CA GLN A 404 0.14 -7.90 8.58
C GLN A 404 1.54 -7.89 9.20
N LYS A 405 2.47 -7.11 8.64
CA LYS A 405 3.82 -6.99 9.20
C LYS A 405 3.78 -6.32 10.57
N LEU A 406 2.99 -5.27 10.75
CA LEU A 406 2.82 -4.59 12.04
C LEU A 406 2.30 -5.57 13.11
N ASP A 407 1.32 -6.39 12.78
CA ASP A 407 0.78 -7.40 13.70
C ASP A 407 1.84 -8.45 14.07
N SER A 408 2.60 -8.93 13.09
CA SER A 408 3.73 -9.84 13.33
C SER A 408 4.80 -9.22 14.23
N LEU A 409 5.10 -7.94 14.06
CA LEU A 409 6.11 -7.23 14.82
C LEU A 409 5.69 -7.05 16.28
N LYS A 410 4.43 -6.68 16.52
CA LYS A 410 3.85 -6.61 17.87
C LYS A 410 3.94 -7.95 18.58
N ALA A 411 3.59 -9.05 17.90
CA ALA A 411 3.70 -10.40 18.46
C ALA A 411 5.14 -10.78 18.86
N ILE A 412 6.13 -10.43 18.04
CA ILE A 412 7.55 -10.67 18.36
C ILE A 412 7.98 -9.87 19.61
N ILE A 413 7.56 -8.62 19.72
CA ILE A 413 7.88 -7.78 20.89
C ILE A 413 7.26 -8.37 22.16
N ASP A 414 6.01 -8.82 22.09
CA ASP A 414 5.33 -9.47 23.20
C ASP A 414 6.05 -10.77 23.61
N GLU A 415 6.52 -11.56 22.64
CA GLU A 415 7.32 -12.76 22.89
C GLU A 415 8.65 -12.43 23.59
N ILE A 416 9.38 -11.42 23.12
CA ILE A 416 10.64 -10.97 23.76
C ILE A 416 10.36 -10.53 25.20
N LYS A 417 9.32 -9.72 25.44
CA LYS A 417 8.97 -9.25 26.78
C LYS A 417 8.52 -10.36 27.72
N ALA A 418 7.86 -11.39 27.18
CA ALA A 418 7.44 -12.57 27.94
C ALA A 418 8.58 -13.55 28.23
N SER A 419 9.73 -13.43 27.54
CA SER A 419 10.87 -14.30 27.75
C SER A 419 11.45 -14.16 29.16
N GLN A 420 11.90 -15.28 29.74
CA GLN A 420 12.55 -15.27 31.07
C GLN A 420 13.78 -14.36 31.09
N SER A 421 14.59 -14.37 30.03
CA SER A 421 15.77 -13.51 29.92
C SER A 421 15.41 -12.03 30.05
N HIS A 422 14.39 -11.56 29.35
CA HIS A 422 13.95 -10.17 29.46
C HIS A 422 13.38 -9.84 30.84
N GLN A 423 12.56 -10.73 31.43
CA GLN A 423 11.99 -10.52 32.76
C GLN A 423 13.08 -10.37 33.84
N VAL A 424 14.13 -11.20 33.79
CA VAL A 424 15.27 -11.09 34.70
C VAL A 424 16.03 -9.79 34.47
N VAL A 425 16.44 -9.51 33.24
CA VAL A 425 17.24 -8.32 32.91
C VAL A 425 16.52 -7.02 33.26
N SER A 426 15.21 -6.96 33.02
CA SER A 426 14.38 -5.79 33.32
C SER A 426 14.07 -5.59 34.81
N SER A 427 14.23 -6.61 35.65
CA SER A 427 14.07 -6.51 37.10
C SER A 427 15.32 -6.01 37.85
N ILE A 428 16.45 -5.87 37.16
CA ILE A 428 17.72 -5.47 37.77
C ILE A 428 17.91 -3.96 37.59
N ASP A 429 17.97 -3.22 38.70
CA ASP A 429 18.17 -1.78 38.69
C ASP A 429 19.62 -1.37 38.40
N ASP A 430 20.60 -2.08 39.00
CA ASP A 430 22.03 -1.87 38.78
C ASP A 430 22.71 -3.18 38.35
N TRP A 431 23.11 -3.22 37.08
CA TRP A 431 23.78 -4.39 36.51
C TRP A 431 25.15 -4.65 37.15
N GLN A 432 25.89 -3.61 37.52
CA GLN A 432 27.21 -3.77 38.11
C GLN A 432 27.10 -4.42 39.50
N GLU A 433 26.19 -3.92 40.34
CA GLU A 433 25.92 -4.51 41.66
C GLU A 433 25.45 -5.97 41.54
N TYR A 434 24.57 -6.26 40.57
CA TYR A 434 24.12 -7.62 40.30
C TYR A 434 25.28 -8.55 39.91
N PHE A 435 26.15 -8.13 38.99
CA PHE A 435 27.30 -8.93 38.58
C PHE A 435 28.31 -9.11 39.70
N ASP A 436 28.57 -8.09 40.51
CA ASP A 436 29.48 -8.20 41.66
C ASP A 436 28.96 -9.21 42.69
N ASN A 437 27.66 -9.20 42.99
CA ASN A 437 27.03 -10.17 43.87
C ASN A 437 27.14 -11.61 43.31
N GLN A 438 26.81 -11.81 42.02
CA GLN A 438 26.96 -13.13 41.39
C GLN A 438 28.41 -13.61 41.35
N LYS A 439 29.36 -12.69 41.10
CA LYS A 439 30.79 -13.00 41.10
C LYS A 439 31.24 -13.53 42.45
N MET A 440 30.78 -12.95 43.55
CA MET A 440 31.08 -13.42 44.90
C MET A 440 30.55 -14.84 45.16
N GLU A 441 29.32 -15.13 44.73
CA GLU A 441 28.75 -16.48 44.83
C GLU A 441 29.55 -17.51 44.01
N LEU A 442 29.90 -17.16 42.77
CA LEU A 442 30.69 -18.00 41.87
C LEU A 442 32.11 -18.25 42.41
N ILE A 443 32.76 -17.26 43.01
CA ILE A 443 34.06 -17.44 43.69
C ILE A 443 33.90 -18.48 44.82
N GLY A 444 32.86 -18.35 45.65
CA GLY A 444 32.59 -19.32 46.71
C GLY A 444 32.28 -20.73 46.19
N GLN A 445 31.62 -20.87 45.03
CA GLN A 445 31.44 -22.17 44.37
C GLN A 445 32.77 -22.73 43.85
N LYS A 446 33.58 -21.88 43.22
CA LYS A 446 34.91 -22.25 42.71
C LYS A 446 35.80 -22.79 43.82
N ASP A 447 35.85 -22.11 44.96
CA ASP A 447 36.70 -22.50 46.09
C ASP A 447 36.23 -23.82 46.71
N ARG A 448 34.92 -24.03 46.87
CA ARG A 448 34.36 -25.33 47.30
C ARG A 448 34.72 -26.47 46.36
N LEU A 449 34.63 -26.25 45.05
CA LEU A 449 35.02 -27.26 44.05
C LEU A 449 36.52 -27.57 44.14
N ARG A 450 37.37 -26.55 44.31
CA ARG A 450 38.82 -26.75 44.52
C ARG A 450 39.13 -27.54 45.78
N GLU A 451 38.41 -27.30 46.88
CA GLU A 451 38.58 -28.08 48.11
C GLU A 451 38.14 -29.54 47.94
N LEU A 452 37.04 -29.80 47.24
CA LEU A 452 36.56 -31.16 46.95
C LEU A 452 37.54 -31.96 46.08
N ILE A 453 38.19 -31.29 45.11
CA ILE A 453 39.23 -31.88 44.28
C ILE A 453 40.48 -32.20 45.13
N LYS A 454 40.89 -31.27 46.00
CA LYS A 454 42.05 -31.45 46.89
C LYS A 454 41.87 -32.57 47.92
N THR A 455 40.69 -32.67 48.53
CA THR A 455 40.39 -33.65 49.59
C THR A 455 40.23 -35.10 49.08
N ARG A 456 40.24 -35.31 47.75
CA ARG A 456 40.17 -36.62 47.10
C ARG A 456 41.44 -37.06 46.36
N THR A 457 42.45 -36.20 46.30
CA THR A 457 43.84 -36.58 45.99
C THR A 457 44.50 -37.16 47.23
#